data_AF-A0A6M4IQF5-F1
#
_entry.id   AF-A0A6M4IQF5-F1
#
_cell.length_a   1.000
_cell.length_b   1.000
_cell.length_c   1.000
_cell.angle_alpha   90.00
_cell.angle_beta   90.00
_cell.angle_gamma   90.00
#
_symmetry.space_group_name_H-M   'P 1'
#
loop_
_entity.id
_entity.type
_entity.pdbx_description
1 polymer ?
#
loop_
_entity_poly.entity_id
_entity_poly.type
_entity_poly.pdbx_seq_one_letter_code
_entity_poly.pdbx_strand_id
1 'polypeptide(L)'
;MIAPKTNSLLSLVAAAAVLPLLGLYGLLMYIATPSPTGGMEPTVTTICYIAFTFIFTALIIVALNFSKQLSREAKGVYLTP
;
A
#
# COMPACT_ATOMS: atom_id res chain seq x y z
N MET A 1 -18.37 19.75 0.16
CA MET A 1 -18.51 18.28 0.00
C MET A 1 -18.21 17.94 -1.45
N ILE A 2 -17.33 16.96 -1.70
CA ILE A 2 -16.97 16.51 -3.05
C ILE A 2 -18.19 15.77 -3.66
N ALA A 3 -18.38 15.88 -4.99
CA ALA A 3 -19.48 15.20 -5.66
C ALA A 3 -19.39 13.66 -5.48
N PRO A 4 -20.50 12.94 -5.29
CA PRO A 4 -20.49 11.49 -5.08
C PRO A 4 -19.75 10.69 -6.15
N LYS A 5 -19.87 11.09 -7.42
CA LYS A 5 -19.14 10.49 -8.55
C LYS A 5 -17.63 10.65 -8.41
N THR A 6 -17.18 11.82 -7.97
CA THR A 6 -15.75 12.09 -7.74
C THR A 6 -15.24 11.26 -6.56
N ASN A 7 -15.99 11.14 -5.47
CA ASN A 7 -15.61 10.26 -4.35
C ASN A 7 -15.52 8.79 -4.78
N SER A 8 -16.43 8.31 -5.64
CA SER A 8 -16.35 6.95 -6.18
C SER A 8 -15.11 6.73 -7.04
N LEU A 9 -14.73 7.70 -7.87
CA LEU A 9 -13.52 7.63 -8.68
C LEU A 9 -12.26 7.64 -7.78
N LEU A 10 -12.21 8.55 -6.81
CA LEU A 10 -11.08 8.63 -5.87
C LEU A 10 -10.95 7.36 -5.02
N SER A 11 -12.06 6.75 -4.62
CA SER A 11 -12.08 5.46 -3.94
C SER A 11 -11.42 4.35 -4.78
N LEU A 12 -11.75 4.29 -6.07
CA LEU A 12 -11.14 3.34 -7.00
C LEU A 12 -9.64 3.62 -7.19
N VAL A 13 -9.26 4.89 -7.36
CA VAL A 13 -7.85 5.29 -7.51
C VAL A 13 -7.05 4.94 -6.25
N ALA A 14 -7.59 5.20 -5.06
CA ALA A 14 -6.95 4.84 -3.79
C ALA A 14 -6.76 3.32 -3.64
N ALA A 15 -7.73 2.51 -4.08
CA ALA A 15 -7.56 1.05 -4.11
C ALA A 15 -6.52 0.61 -5.16
N ALA A 16 -6.55 1.22 -6.35
CA ALA A 16 -5.61 0.91 -7.44
C ALA A 16 -4.16 1.23 -7.06
N ALA A 17 -3.92 2.24 -6.20
CA ALA A 17 -2.60 2.58 -5.69
C ALA A 17 -1.93 1.44 -4.89
N VAL A 18 -2.68 0.43 -4.44
CA VAL A 18 -2.12 -0.77 -3.82
C VAL A 18 -1.27 -1.58 -4.80
N LEU A 19 -1.62 -1.60 -6.10
CA LEU A 19 -0.89 -2.36 -7.11
C LEU A 19 0.58 -1.93 -7.27
N PRO A 20 0.91 -0.65 -7.48
CA PRO A 20 2.30 -0.22 -7.53
C PRO A 20 3.02 -0.41 -6.18
N LEU A 21 2.33 -0.27 -5.04
CA LEU A 21 2.93 -0.57 -3.72
C LEU A 21 3.34 -2.03 -3.60
N LEU A 22 2.49 -2.97 -4.02
CA LEU A 22 2.83 -4.40 -4.05
C LEU A 22 3.96 -4.70 -5.03
N GLY A 23 3.96 -4.05 -6.20
CA GLY A 23 5.04 -4.18 -7.19
C GLY A 23 6.39 -3.71 -6.65
N LEU A 24 6.43 -2.53 -6.03
CA LEU A 24 7.65 -1.99 -5.41
C LEU A 24 8.12 -2.84 -4.23
N TYR A 25 7.21 -3.32 -3.39
CA TYR A 25 7.54 -4.25 -2.32
C TYR A 25 8.19 -5.52 -2.87
N GLY A 26 7.57 -6.16 -3.87
CA GLY A 26 8.12 -7.36 -4.50
C GLY A 26 9.50 -7.13 -5.11
N LEU A 27 9.70 -6.00 -5.79
CA LEU A 27 10.99 -5.62 -6.36
C LEU A 27 12.07 -5.42 -5.28
N LEU A 28 11.74 -4.72 -4.20
CA LEU A 28 12.67 -4.48 -3.10
C LEU A 28 13.04 -5.78 -2.39
N MET A 29 12.09 -6.68 -2.18
CA MET A 29 12.34 -8.01 -1.61
C MET A 29 13.25 -8.84 -2.52
N TYR A 30 13.01 -8.80 -3.84
CA TYR A 30 13.86 -9.48 -4.82
C TYR A 30 15.31 -8.97 -4.78
N ILE A 31 15.51 -7.65 -4.77
CA ILE A 31 16.85 -7.04 -4.73
C ILE A 31 17.56 -7.30 -3.39
N ALA A 32 16.81 -7.30 -2.28
CA ALA A 32 17.37 -7.57 -0.95
C ALA A 32 17.68 -9.06 -0.70
N THR A 33 17.22 -9.97 -1.56
CA THR A 33 17.44 -11.41 -1.38
C THR A 33 18.92 -11.76 -1.59
N PRO A 34 19.59 -12.42 -0.62
CA PRO A 34 20.97 -12.85 -0.76
C PRO A 34 21.09 -13.89 -1.88
N SER A 35 22.16 -13.82 -2.67
CA SER A 35 22.45 -14.82 -3.69
C SER A 35 23.91 -15.27 -3.63
N PRO A 36 24.26 -16.46 -4.18
CA PRO A 36 25.64 -16.94 -4.20
C PRO A 36 26.61 -16.05 -4.97
N THR A 37 26.10 -15.23 -5.90
CA THR A 37 26.88 -14.39 -6.82
C THR A 37 26.82 -12.89 -6.48
N GLY A 38 26.14 -12.51 -5.40
CA GLY A 38 25.97 -11.11 -4.99
C GLY A 38 24.73 -10.88 -4.12
N GLY A 39 24.45 -9.62 -3.80
CA GLY A 39 23.29 -9.23 -2.98
C GLY A 39 23.71 -8.66 -1.62
N MET A 40 22.71 -8.44 -0.77
CA MET A 40 22.91 -7.86 0.56
C MET A 40 23.42 -8.89 1.57
N GLU A 41 24.19 -8.42 2.55
CA GLU A 41 24.59 -9.25 3.69
C GLU A 41 23.34 -9.80 4.41
N PRO A 42 23.30 -11.09 4.80
CA PRO A 42 22.12 -11.72 5.40
C PRO A 42 21.53 -10.97 6.59
N THR A 43 22.38 -10.38 7.44
CA THR A 43 21.97 -9.56 8.59
C THR A 43 21.16 -8.35 8.12
N VAL A 44 21.66 -7.64 7.10
CA VAL A 44 21.02 -6.44 6.56
C VAL A 44 19.75 -6.80 5.78
N THR A 45 19.77 -7.90 5.01
CA THR A 45 18.56 -8.47 4.38
C THR A 45 17.44 -8.68 5.38
N THR A 46 17.76 -9.28 6.53
CA THR A 46 16.75 -9.59 7.56
C THR A 46 16.10 -8.32 8.09
N ILE A 47 16.89 -7.27 8.32
CA ILE A 47 16.39 -5.95 8.73
C ILE A 47 15.50 -5.35 7.63
N CYS A 48 15.94 -5.41 6.38
CA CYS A 48 15.17 -4.92 5.24
C CYS A 48 13.83 -5.65 5.07
N TYR A 49 13.80 -6.97 5.24
CA TYR A 49 12.56 -7.74 5.17
C TYR A 49 11.54 -7.28 6.21
N ILE A 50 11.97 -7.11 7.46
CA ILE A 50 11.08 -6.64 8.53
C ILE A 50 10.61 -5.21 8.23
N ALA A 51 11.55 -4.30 7.92
CA ALA A 51 11.24 -2.89 7.68
C ALA A 51 10.31 -2.69 6.48
N PHE A 52 10.62 -3.31 5.34
CA PHE A 52 9.80 -3.19 4.14
C PHE A 52 8.44 -3.84 4.33
N THR A 53 8.37 -5.03 4.92
CA THR A 53 7.07 -5.67 5.19
C THR A 53 6.19 -4.76 6.04
N PHE A 54 6.73 -4.18 7.11
CA PHE A 54 5.96 -3.31 7.99
C PHE A 54 5.49 -2.03 7.28
N ILE A 55 6.41 -1.33 6.60
CA ILE A 55 6.12 -0.07 5.91
C ILE A 55 5.09 -0.28 4.80
N PHE A 56 5.31 -1.24 3.92
CA PHE A 56 4.40 -1.48 2.79
C PHE A 56 3.03 -1.99 3.26
N THR A 57 2.98 -2.85 4.28
CA THR A 57 1.71 -3.28 4.88
C THR A 57 0.94 -2.09 5.45
N ALA A 58 1.60 -1.20 6.20
CA ALA A 58 0.98 0.00 6.74
C ALA A 58 0.41 0.92 5.64
N LEU A 59 1.18 1.17 4.58
CA LEU A 59 0.75 1.99 3.45
C LEU A 59 -0.46 1.38 2.72
N ILE A 60 -0.46 0.06 2.51
CA ILE A 60 -1.58 -0.65 1.87
C ILE A 60 -2.84 -0.56 2.74
N ILE A 61 -2.73 -0.76 4.06
CA ILE A 61 -3.85 -0.63 4.99
C ILE A 61 -4.45 0.77 4.92
N VAL A 62 -3.61 1.81 4.95
CA VAL A 62 -4.05 3.20 4.87
C VAL A 62 -4.77 3.49 3.55
N ALA A 63 -4.19 3.07 2.42
CA ALA A 63 -4.81 3.25 1.10
C ALA A 63 -6.19 2.57 0.99
N LEU A 64 -6.31 1.34 1.50
CA LEU A 64 -7.59 0.62 1.52
C LEU A 64 -8.61 1.26 2.46
N ASN A 65 -8.19 1.79 3.60
CA ASN A 65 -9.09 2.49 4.51
C ASN A 65 -9.61 3.81 3.92
N PHE A 66 -8.76 4.59 3.26
CA PHE A 66 -9.21 5.76 2.51
C PHE A 66 -10.17 5.39 1.38
N SER A 67 -9.86 4.34 0.62
CA SER A 67 -10.75 3.83 -0.43
C SER A 67 -12.13 3.47 0.14
N LYS A 68 -12.17 2.75 1.26
CA LYS A 68 -13.42 2.39 1.95
C LYS A 68 -14.18 3.62 2.46
N GLN A 69 -13.49 4.60 3.04
CA GLN A 69 -14.11 5.84 3.51
C GLN A 69 -14.75 6.61 2.36
N LEU A 70 -14.00 6.85 1.28
CA LEU A 70 -14.49 7.55 0.09
C LEU A 70 -15.67 6.81 -0.57
N SER A 71 -15.66 5.47 -0.57
CA SER A 71 -16.77 4.66 -1.07
C SER A 71 -18.04 4.83 -0.21
N ARG A 72 -17.89 4.94 1.11
CA ARG A 72 -19.02 5.20 2.03
C ARG A 72 -19.60 6.59 1.81
N GLU A 73 -18.73 7.60 1.70
CA GLU A 73 -19.15 8.98 1.43
C GLU A 73 -19.85 9.11 0.06
N ALA A 74 -19.37 8.41 -0.97
CA ALA A 74 -20.04 8.35 -2.28
C ALA A 74 -21.47 7.77 -2.20
N LYS A 75 -21.75 6.96 -1.18
CA LYS A 75 -23.08 6.37 -0.89
C LYS A 75 -23.90 7.21 0.09
N GLY A 76 -23.42 8.40 0.47
CA GLY A 76 -24.09 9.27 1.45
C GLY A 76 -23.96 8.82 2.91
N VAL A 77 -23.07 7.85 3.20
CA VAL A 77 -22.77 7.39 4.56
C VAL A 77 -21.57 8.17 5.09
N TYR A 78 -21.85 9.16 5.94
CA TYR A 78 -20.82 9.97 6.60
C TYR A 78 -20.62 9.43 8.02
N LEU A 79 -19.52 8.72 8.24
CA LEU A 79 -19.06 8.41 9.58
C LEU A 79 -18.13 9.57 9.97
N THR A 80 -18.64 10.50 10.77
CA THR A 80 -17.78 11.41 11.52
C THR A 80 -16.98 10.60 12.54
N PRO A 81 -15.79 11.08 12.97
CA PRO A 81 -15.07 10.45 14.08
C PRO A 81 -15.96 10.29 15.33
#